data_AF-A0A4Q8M5A4-F1
#
_entry.id   AF-A0A4Q8M5A4-F1
#
_cell.length_a   1.000
_cell.length_b   1.000
_cell.length_c   1.000
_cell.angle_alpha   90.00
_cell.angle_beta   90.00
_cell.angle_gamma   90.00
#
_symmetry.space_group_name_H-M   'P 1'
#
loop_
_entity.id
_entity.type
_entity.pdbx_description
1 polymer ?
#
loop_
_entity_poly.entity_id
_entity_poly.type
_entity_poly.pdbx_seq_one_letter_code
_entity_poly.pdbx_strand_id
1 'polypeptide(L)' 'MRAAQQDTLERGVAACASPKADTTPFVIVARLDARGGIARTWRKGDTPLAICLDRFLRGRVLLAPPRAPFFVSFELSFAP' A
#
# COMPACT_ATOMS: atom_id res chain seq x y z
N MET A 1 -14.38 1.35 -0.97
CA MET A 1 -13.07 0.97 -0.40
C MET A 1 -12.14 0.36 -1.45
N ARG A 2 -12.48 -0.77 -2.08
CA ARG A 2 -11.63 -1.45 -3.07
C ARG A 2 -11.06 -0.54 -4.16
N ALA A 3 -11.89 0.30 -4.78
CA ALA A 3 -11.45 1.23 -5.83
C ALA A 3 -10.38 2.22 -5.34
N ALA A 4 -10.54 2.77 -4.13
CA ALA A 4 -9.56 3.69 -3.54
C ALA A 4 -8.24 2.99 -3.20
N GLN A 5 -8.30 1.73 -2.74
CA GLN A 5 -7.10 0.92 -2.53
C GLN A 5 -6.37 0.68 -3.85
N GLN A 6 -7.11 0.33 -4.91
CA GLN A 6 -6.52 0.06 -6.22
C GLN A 6 -5.87 1.30 -6.83
N ASP A 7 -6.56 2.45 -6.85
CA ASP A 7 -6.00 3.72 -7.34
C ASP A 7 -4.73 4.12 -6.56
N THR A 8 -4.74 3.96 -5.23
CA THR A 8 -3.56 4.26 -4.41
C THR A 8 -2.40 3.32 -4.70
N LEU A 9 -2.69 2.04 -4.94
CA LEU A 9 -1.67 1.05 -5.30
C LEU A 9 -1.06 1.36 -6.66
N GLU A 10 -1.87 1.64 -7.68
CA GLU A 10 -1.41 1.96 -9.03
C GLU A 10 -0.51 3.21 -9.04
N ARG A 11 -0.91 4.28 -8.32
CA ARG A 11 -0.07 5.49 -8.15
C ARG A 11 1.23 5.19 -7.44
N GLY A 12 1.19 4.35 -6.41
CA GLY A 12 2.36 3.97 -5.64
C GLY A 12 3.34 3.14 -6.48
N VAL A 13 2.84 2.18 -7.26
CA VAL A 13 3.66 1.39 -8.19
C VAL A 13 4.26 2.30 -9.26
N ALA A 14 3.49 3.20 -9.87
CA ALA A 14 4.01 4.14 -10.87
C ALA A 14 5.12 5.06 -10.31
N ALA A 15 5.00 5.48 -9.04
CA ALA A 15 6.01 6.31 -8.37
C ALA A 15 7.27 5.54 -7.94
N CYS A 16 7.18 4.22 -7.80
CA CYS A 16 8.23 3.40 -7.18
C CYS A 16 8.83 2.33 -8.10
N ALA A 17 8.23 2.06 -9.27
CA ALA A 17 8.69 1.03 -10.18
C ALA A 17 10.05 1.39 -10.79
N SER A 18 10.90 0.36 -10.94
CA SER A 18 12.22 0.44 -11.57
C SER A 18 12.27 -0.52 -12.76
N PRO A 19 13.06 -0.23 -13.82
CA PRO A 19 13.20 -1.11 -14.99
C PRO A 19 13.72 -2.52 -14.66
N LYS A 20 14.45 -2.67 -13.54
CA LYS A 20 14.88 -3.96 -12.97
C LYS A 20 14.20 -4.16 -11.61
N ALA A 21 12.87 -4.17 -11.61
CA ALA A 21 12.12 -4.43 -10.39
C ALA A 21 12.38 -5.87 -9.92
N ASP A 22 12.76 -6.02 -8.66
CA ASP A 22 12.67 -7.29 -7.96
C ASP A 22 11.18 -7.65 -7.82
N THR A 23 10.77 -8.71 -8.52
CA THR A 23 9.39 -9.19 -8.61
C THR A 23 9.01 -10.14 -7.48
N THR A 24 9.85 -10.25 -6.43
CA THR A 24 9.49 -11.00 -5.24
C THR A 24 8.20 -10.44 -4.63
N PRO A 25 7.16 -11.27 -4.43
CA PRO A 25 5.89 -10.82 -3.87
C PRO A 25 6.05 -10.20 -2.48
N PHE A 26 5.22 -9.20 -2.18
CA PHE A 26 5.22 -8.57 -0.87
C PHE A 26 3.81 -8.13 -0.47
N VAL A 27 3.64 -7.89 0.84
CA VAL A 27 2.39 -7.38 1.41
C VAL A 27 2.65 -6.21 2.34
N ILE A 28 1.81 -5.19 2.26
CA ILE A 28 1.77 -4.07 3.19
C ILE A 28 0.37 -3.99 3.79
N VAL A 29 0.27 -4.07 5.11
CA VAL A 29 -0.96 -3.80 5.85
C VAL A 29 -0.93 -2.36 6.33
N ALA A 30 -2.00 -1.61 6.12
CA ALA A 30 -2.17 -0.26 6.64
C ALA A 30 -3.38 -0.18 7.56
N ARG A 31 -3.21 0.50 8.70
CA ARG A 31 -4.30 0.86 9.61
C ARG A 31 -4.78 2.27 9.28
N LEU A 32 -6.06 2.40 8.99
CA LEU A 32 -6.74 3.66 8.74
C LEU A 32 -7.39 4.18 10.03
N ASP A 33 -7.32 5.50 10.22
CA ASP A 33 -8.14 6.22 11.20
C ASP A 33 -9.57 6.47 10.69
N ALA A 34 -10.41 7.11 11.51
CA ALA A 34 -11.79 7.43 11.16
C ALA A 34 -11.94 8.39 9.97
N ARG A 35 -10.89 9.12 9.60
CA ARG A 35 -10.84 10.01 8.43
C ARG A 35 -10.30 9.30 7.18
N GLY A 36 -9.89 8.04 7.30
CA GLY A 36 -9.26 7.29 6.21
C GLY A 36 -7.76 7.54 6.06
N GLY A 37 -7.14 8.23 7.03
CA GLY A 37 -5.70 8.48 7.06
C GLY A 37 -4.92 7.23 7.45
N ILE A 38 -3.85 6.93 6.72
CA ILE A 38 -2.93 5.83 7.02
C ILE A 38 -2.08 6.21 8.24
N ALA A 39 -2.48 5.70 9.40
CA ALA A 39 -1.87 6.01 10.69
C ALA A 39 -0.68 5.10 11.04
N ARG A 40 -0.66 3.87 10.50
CA ARG A 40 0.43 2.91 10.71
C ARG A 40 0.47 1.91 9.56
N THR A 41 1.67 1.45 9.22
CA THR A 41 1.89 0.40 8.23
C THR A 41 2.76 -0.73 8.80
N TRP A 42 2.59 -1.93 8.27
CA TRP A 42 3.42 -3.11 8.50
C TRP A 42 3.70 -3.75 7.15
N ARG A 43 4.95 -4.14 6.90
CA ARG A 43 5.37 -4.71 5.62
C ARG A 43 6.01 -6.07 5.84
N LYS A 44 5.71 -7.02 4.95
CA LYS A 44 6.42 -8.29 4.79
C LYS A 44 6.98 -8.36 3.38
N GLY A 45 8.31 -8.49 3.27
CA GLY A 45 9.06 -8.48 2.01
C GLY A 45 9.85 -7.19 1.84
N ASP A 46 11.14 -7.29 1.51
CA ASP A 46 12.13 -6.20 1.61
C ASP A 46 12.64 -5.69 0.24
N THR A 47 11.87 -5.92 -0.83
CA THR A 47 12.24 -5.42 -2.15
C THR A 47 12.30 -3.88 -2.16
N PRO A 48 13.10 -3.26 -3.05
CA PRO A 48 13.12 -1.80 -3.19
C PRO A 48 11.73 -1.20 -3.44
N LEU A 49 10.89 -1.90 -4.22
CA LEU A 49 9.51 -1.53 -4.49
C LEU A 49 8.65 -1.58 -3.21
N ALA A 50 8.77 -2.64 -2.41
CA ALA A 50 8.03 -2.79 -1.16
C ALA A 50 8.39 -1.69 -0.16
N ILE A 51 9.68 -1.37 -0.03
CA ILE A 51 10.17 -0.29 0.83
C ILE A 51 9.66 1.08 0.35
N CYS A 52 9.69 1.33 -0.96
CA CYS A 52 9.21 2.58 -1.53
C CYS A 52 7.70 2.74 -1.34
N LEU A 53 6.91 1.69 -1.59
CA LEU A 53 5.46 1.74 -1.44
C LEU A 53 5.05 1.94 0.02
N ASP A 54 5.73 1.31 0.98
CA ASP A 54 5.49 1.54 2.41
C ASP A 54 5.70 3.01 2.79
N ARG A 55 6.78 3.63 2.30
CA ARG A 55 7.03 5.06 2.52
C ARG A 55 5.98 5.94 1.82
N PHE A 56 5.60 5.59 0.60
CA PHE A 56 4.60 6.33 -0.18
C PHE A 56 3.24 6.39 0.52
N LEU A 57 2.85 5.31 1.22
CA LEU A 57 1.57 5.19 1.90
C LEU A 57 1.50 5.99 3.21
N ARG A 58 2.62 6.19 3.90
CA ARG A 58 2.64 6.88 5.21
C ARG A 58 2.07 8.30 5.09
N GLY A 59 1.06 8.60 5.90
CA GLY A 59 0.43 9.93 5.96
C GLY A 59 -0.54 10.24 4.82
N ARG A 60 -0.80 9.31 3.89
CA ARG A 60 -1.83 9.49 2.87
C ARG A 60 -3.22 9.18 3.39
N VAL A 61 -4.21 9.75 2.72
CA VAL A 61 -5.63 9.50 2.97
C VAL A 61 -6.17 8.66 1.82
N LEU A 62 -6.88 7.58 2.14
CA LEU A 62 -7.57 6.74 1.17
C LEU A 62 -9.04 7.19 1.03
N LEU A 63 -9.87 6.73 1.96
CA LEU A 63 -11.29 7.06 2.08
C LEU A 63 -11.68 6.76 3.53
N ALA A 64 -12.54 7.58 4.12
CA ALA A 64 -13.06 7.32 5.46
C ALA A 64 -13.79 5.96 5.51
N PRO A 65 -13.36 5.02 6.38
CA PRO A 65 -14.02 3.73 6.51
C PRO A 65 -15.31 3.87 7.35
N PRO A 66 -16.29 2.96 7.20
CA PRO A 66 -17.51 2.99 7.99
C PRO A 66 -17.30 2.70 9.48
N ARG A 67 -16.17 2.07 9.85
CA ARG A 67 -15.76 1.78 11.24
C ARG A 67 -14.25 1.94 11.38
N ALA A 68 -13.78 2.40 12.53
CA ALA A 68 -12.36 2.53 12.85
C ALA A 68 -12.01 1.75 14.14
N PRO A 69 -10.79 1.17 14.25
CA PRO A 69 -9.75 1.13 13.21
C PRO A 69 -10.13 0.20 12.05
N PHE A 70 -9.76 0.60 10.83
CA PHE A 70 -9.95 -0.22 9.64
C PHE A 70 -8.60 -0.66 9.10
N PHE A 71 -8.49 -1.90 8.63
CA PHE A 71 -7.25 -2.45 8.09
C PHE A 71 -7.41 -2.76 6.61
N VAL A 72 -6.42 -2.35 5.81
CA VAL A 72 -6.33 -2.67 4.39
C VAL A 72 -5.02 -3.41 4.12
N SER A 73 -5.06 -4.43 3.27
CA SER A 73 -3.87 -5.04 2.70
C SER A 73 -3.64 -4.52 1.28
N PHE A 74 -2.38 -4.27 0.97
CA PHE A 74 -1.86 -4.07 -0.37
C PHE A 74 -0.97 -5.27 -0.66
N GLU A 75 -1.47 -6.18 -1.49
CA GLU A 75 -0.79 -7.42 -1.87
C GLU A 75 -0.36 -7.27 -3.33
N LEU A 76 0.95 -7.34 -3.54
CA LEU A 76 1.52 -7.28 -4.88
C LEU A 76 2.18 -8.63 -5.18
N SER A 77 1.66 -9.31 -6.19
CA SER A 77 2.24 -10.50 -6.77
C SER A 77 2.45 -10.28 -8.27
N PHE A 78 3.52 -10.87 -8.79
CA PHE A 78 3.84 -10.81 -10.21
C PHE A 78 3.53 -12.19 -10.80
N ALA A 79 2.66 -12.22 -11.81
CA ALA A 79 2.47 -13.40 -12.63
C ALA A 79 3.61 -13.48 -13.66
N PRO A 80 4.15 -14.67 -13.96
CA PRO A 80 5.08 -14.86 -15.06
C PRO A 80 4.45 -14.54 -16.42
#